data_AF-A0A816M891-F1
#
_entry.id   AF-A0A816M891-F1
#
_cell.length_a   1.000
_cell.length_b   1.000
_cell.length_c   1.000
_cell.angle_alpha   90.00
_cell.angle_beta   90.00
_cell.angle_gamma   90.00
#
_symmetry.space_group_name_H-M   'P 1'
#
loop_
_entity.id
_entity.type
_entity.pdbx_description
1 polymer ?
#
loop_
_entity_poly.entity_id
_entity_poly.type
_entity_poly.pdbx_seq_one_letter_code
_entity_poly.pdbx_strand_id
1 'polypeptide(L)'
;MSANEINESVKRLVTKYKNDIDIEYFKDEVLHFIKYVQEENVCNPVEMYRLLVDGLQSTFPNVETILRIFLTMPVCNASGERSFSLLKRVKNYLRSSLNQEHLSNLSLKVIENEVAQSLDYEFVINEFAKLKARKVLL
;
A
#
# COMPACT_ATOMS: atom_id res chain seq x y z
N MET A 1 -20.80 1.26 -20.12
CA MET A 1 -20.29 2.61 -19.87
C MET A 1 -20.37 3.40 -21.15
N SER A 2 -21.03 4.56 -21.15
CA SER A 2 -21.05 5.43 -22.33
C SER A 2 -19.67 6.04 -22.55
N ALA A 3 -19.30 6.34 -23.80
CA ALA A 3 -18.02 6.98 -24.12
C ALA A 3 -17.81 8.31 -23.37
N ASN A 4 -18.91 8.98 -22.98
CA ASN A 4 -18.88 10.22 -22.21
C ASN A 4 -18.46 10.00 -20.76
N GLU A 5 -18.94 8.95 -20.10
CA GLU A 5 -18.56 8.61 -18.71
C GLU A 5 -17.07 8.29 -18.57
N ILE A 6 -16.51 7.59 -19.57
CA ILE A 6 -15.07 7.28 -19.64
C ILE A 6 -14.27 8.58 -19.77
N ASN A 7 -14.67 9.47 -20.68
CA ASN A 7 -13.98 10.73 -20.89
C ASN A 7 -13.98 11.63 -19.64
N GLU A 8 -15.10 11.71 -18.92
CA GLU A 8 -15.16 12.46 -17.66
C GLU A 8 -14.26 11.84 -16.58
N SER A 9 -14.22 10.51 -16.50
CA SER A 9 -13.40 9.80 -15.52
C SER A 9 -11.91 9.94 -15.81
N VAL A 10 -11.51 9.86 -17.08
CA VAL A 10 -10.13 10.13 -17.52
C VAL A 10 -9.73 11.56 -17.18
N LYS A 11 -10.58 12.56 -17.44
CA LYS A 11 -10.31 13.96 -17.07
C LYS A 11 -10.07 14.13 -15.57
N ARG A 12 -10.89 13.49 -14.73
CA ARG A 12 -10.73 13.51 -13.28
C ARG A 12 -9.40 12.89 -12.83
N LEU A 13 -9.02 11.75 -13.41
CA LEU A 13 -7.76 11.08 -13.10
C LEU A 13 -6.55 11.90 -13.51
N VAL A 14 -6.54 12.43 -14.73
CA VAL A 14 -5.48 13.32 -15.25
C VAL A 14 -5.31 14.54 -14.34
N THR A 15 -6.41 15.13 -13.87
CA THR A 15 -6.34 16.31 -12.99
C THR A 15 -5.69 15.97 -11.65
N LYS A 16 -5.97 14.77 -11.12
CA LYS A 16 -5.52 14.34 -9.79
C LYS A 16 -4.11 13.78 -9.77
N TYR A 17 -3.71 13.06 -10.81
CA TYR A 17 -2.44 12.33 -10.90
C TYR A 17 -1.54 12.85 -12.04
N LYS A 18 -1.62 14.15 -12.34
CA LYS A 18 -0.89 14.82 -13.42
C LYS A 18 0.63 14.63 -13.39
N ASN A 19 1.20 14.31 -12.23
CA ASN A 19 2.64 14.11 -12.06
C ASN A 19 3.06 12.64 -12.26
N ASP A 20 2.10 11.72 -12.23
CA ASP A 20 2.32 10.27 -12.25
C ASP A 20 1.96 9.65 -13.62
N ILE A 21 1.36 10.43 -14.52
CA ILE A 21 0.79 9.98 -15.79
C ILE A 21 1.22 10.90 -16.92
N ASP A 22 1.54 10.31 -18.08
CA ASP A 22 1.65 11.04 -19.33
C ASP A 22 0.26 11.33 -19.93
N ILE A 23 -0.12 12.62 -19.89
CA ILE A 23 -1.45 13.10 -20.28
C ILE A 23 -1.71 12.90 -21.78
N GLU A 24 -0.68 12.95 -22.61
CA GLU A 24 -0.85 12.89 -24.06
C GLU A 24 -1.32 11.50 -24.51
N TYR A 25 -0.79 10.44 -23.90
CA TYR A 25 -1.05 9.05 -24.31
C TYR A 25 -2.09 8.33 -23.43
N PHE A 26 -2.36 8.81 -22.23
CA PHE A 26 -3.19 8.10 -21.25
C PHE A 26 -4.59 7.76 -21.74
N LYS A 27 -5.24 8.65 -22.49
CA LYS A 27 -6.61 8.43 -22.98
C LYS A 27 -6.68 7.25 -23.94
N ASP A 28 -5.76 7.21 -24.90
CA ASP A 28 -5.74 6.17 -25.94
C ASP A 28 -5.28 4.84 -25.35
N GLU A 29 -4.35 4.88 -24.40
CA GLU A 29 -3.89 3.73 -23.63
C GLU A 29 -5.04 3.07 -22.84
N VAL A 30 -5.83 3.86 -22.11
CA VAL A 30 -7.01 3.38 -21.37
C VAL A 30 -8.05 2.77 -22.32
N LEU A 31 -8.30 3.39 -23.47
CA LEU A 31 -9.28 2.90 -24.43
C LEU A 31 -8.87 1.53 -25.00
N HIS A 32 -7.60 1.37 -25.36
CA HIS A 32 -7.07 0.10 -25.85
C HIS A 32 -7.07 -0.97 -24.75
N PHE A 33 -6.67 -0.61 -23.53
CA PHE A 33 -6.66 -1.55 -22.42
C PHE A 33 -8.06 -2.05 -22.05
N ILE A 34 -9.08 -1.18 -22.05
CA ILE A 34 -10.47 -1.59 -21.79
C ILE A 34 -10.94 -2.61 -22.83
N LYS A 35 -10.60 -2.43 -24.11
CA LYS A 35 -10.96 -3.40 -25.16
C LYS A 35 -10.26 -4.74 -24.94
N TYR A 36 -8.96 -4.71 -24.66
CA TYR A 36 -8.18 -5.92 -24.39
C TYR A 36 -8.75 -6.72 -23.20
N VAL A 37 -9.07 -6.03 -22.11
CA VAL A 37 -9.64 -6.65 -20.90
C VAL A 37 -11.05 -7.21 -21.14
N GLN A 38 -11.84 -6.58 -22.03
CA GLN A 38 -13.13 -7.11 -22.46
C GLN A 38 -12.99 -8.39 -23.29
N GLU A 39 -11.97 -8.47 -24.16
CA GLU A 39 -11.68 -9.68 -24.96
C GLU A 39 -11.22 -10.84 -24.07
N GLU A 40 -10.35 -10.56 -23.10
CA GLU A 40 -9.88 -11.54 -22.10
C GLU A 40 -10.93 -11.87 -21.02
N ASN A 41 -12.09 -11.20 -21.03
CA ASN A 41 -13.19 -11.37 -20.07
C ASN A 41 -12.76 -11.21 -18.59
N VAL A 42 -11.85 -10.27 -18.32
CA VAL A 42 -11.34 -10.00 -16.97
C VAL A 42 -12.08 -8.81 -16.36
N CYS A 43 -12.61 -8.95 -15.15
CA CYS A 43 -13.25 -7.83 -14.43
C CYS A 43 -12.60 -7.49 -13.09
N ASN A 44 -11.69 -8.34 -12.59
CA ASN A 44 -11.05 -8.12 -11.30
C ASN A 44 -9.82 -7.21 -11.44
N PRO A 45 -9.74 -6.07 -10.72
CA PRO A 45 -8.58 -5.17 -10.76
C PRO A 45 -7.25 -5.85 -10.45
N VAL A 46 -7.24 -6.89 -9.60
CA VAL A 46 -6.02 -7.66 -9.28
C VAL A 46 -5.57 -8.50 -10.48
N GLU A 47 -6.50 -9.15 -11.17
CA GLU A 47 -6.19 -9.94 -12.37
C GLU A 47 -5.79 -9.01 -13.53
N MET A 48 -6.45 -7.84 -13.67
CA MET A 48 -6.05 -6.81 -14.63
C MET A 48 -4.61 -6.34 -14.40
N TYR A 49 -4.20 -6.18 -13.13
CA TYR A 49 -2.82 -5.82 -12.80
C TYR A 49 -1.84 -6.96 -13.06
N ARG A 50 -2.21 -8.23 -12.82
CA ARG A 50 -1.36 -9.39 -13.16
C ARG A 50 -1.07 -9.46 -14.65
N LEU A 51 -2.08 -9.25 -15.50
CA LEU A 51 -1.88 -9.21 -16.96
C LEU A 51 -0.84 -8.17 -17.39
N LEU A 52 -0.80 -7.02 -16.71
CA LEU A 52 0.21 -6.00 -16.98
C LEU A 52 1.60 -6.45 -16.55
N VAL A 53 1.72 -7.06 -15.38
CA VAL A 53 3.00 -7.57 -14.86
C VAL A 53 3.55 -8.73 -15.70
N ASP A 54 2.68 -9.56 -16.28
CA ASP A 54 3.07 -10.74 -17.05
C ASP A 54 3.59 -10.42 -18.47
N GLY A 55 3.69 -9.14 -18.85
CA GLY A 55 4.38 -8.72 -20.08
C GLY A 55 3.81 -7.49 -20.78
N LEU A 56 2.68 -6.95 -20.31
CA LEU A 56 2.02 -5.79 -20.93
C LEU A 56 2.44 -4.44 -20.32
N GLN A 57 3.31 -4.44 -19.30
CA GLN A 57 3.74 -3.23 -18.59
C GLN A 57 4.37 -2.18 -19.51
N SER A 58 5.16 -2.61 -20.50
CA SER A 58 5.77 -1.68 -21.48
C SER A 58 4.75 -1.09 -22.45
N THR A 59 3.64 -1.77 -22.69
CA THR A 59 2.59 -1.35 -23.62
C THR A 59 1.60 -0.40 -22.95
N PHE A 60 1.34 -0.60 -21.65
CA PHE A 60 0.39 0.19 -20.88
C PHE A 60 1.00 0.75 -19.57
N PRO A 61 2.03 1.61 -19.65
CA PRO A 61 2.75 2.12 -18.48
C PRO A 61 1.91 3.05 -17.56
N ASN A 62 1.01 3.86 -18.14
CA ASN A 62 0.19 4.79 -17.38
C ASN A 62 -0.97 4.07 -16.69
N VAL A 63 -1.58 3.09 -17.38
CA VAL A 63 -2.63 2.24 -16.81
C VAL A 63 -2.06 1.39 -15.67
N GLU A 64 -0.86 0.86 -15.84
CA GLU A 64 -0.14 0.12 -14.81
C GLU A 64 0.07 0.99 -13.56
N THR A 65 0.58 2.21 -13.74
CA THR A 65 0.77 3.18 -12.65
C THR A 65 -0.54 3.45 -11.91
N ILE A 66 -1.63 3.70 -12.64
CA ILE A 66 -2.93 3.99 -12.02
C ILE A 66 -3.52 2.78 -11.30
N LEU A 67 -3.43 1.59 -11.87
CA LEU A 67 -3.89 0.36 -11.21
C LEU A 67 -3.05 0.06 -9.97
N ARG A 68 -1.74 0.31 -10.00
CA ARG A 68 -0.87 0.18 -8.83
C ARG A 68 -1.28 1.14 -7.71
N ILE A 69 -1.53 2.41 -8.03
CA ILE A 69 -2.04 3.40 -7.07
C ILE A 69 -3.40 2.93 -6.51
N PHE A 70 -4.29 2.43 -7.37
CA PHE A 70 -5.60 1.92 -6.94
C PHE A 70 -5.49 0.75 -5.97
N LEU A 71 -4.67 -0.25 -6.28
CA LEU A 71 -4.50 -1.44 -5.45
C LEU A 71 -3.76 -1.17 -4.14
N THR A 72 -2.93 -0.12 -4.09
CA THR A 72 -2.20 0.29 -2.87
C THR A 72 -3.00 1.24 -1.97
N MET A 73 -4.13 1.77 -2.44
CA MET A 73 -4.96 2.63 -1.60
C MET A 73 -5.51 1.86 -0.39
N PRO A 74 -5.39 2.40 0.84
CA PRO A 74 -5.74 1.70 2.07
C PRO A 74 -7.23 1.35 2.16
N VAL A 75 -8.10 2.08 1.44
CA VAL A 75 -9.54 1.78 1.32
C VAL A 75 -9.79 0.43 0.63
N CYS A 76 -8.84 -0.05 -0.17
CA CYS A 76 -8.93 -1.33 -0.86
C CYS A 76 -8.19 -2.47 -0.14
N ASN A 77 -7.34 -2.17 0.86
CA ASN A 77 -6.56 -3.18 1.57
C ASN A 77 -7.13 -3.46 2.97
N ALA A 78 -7.75 -4.63 3.13
CA ALA A 78 -8.23 -5.14 4.42
C ALA A 78 -7.15 -5.13 5.52
N SER A 79 -5.87 -5.19 5.15
CA SER A 79 -4.75 -5.14 6.09
C SER A 79 -4.60 -3.78 6.76
N GLY A 80 -4.88 -2.68 6.04
CA GLY A 80 -4.89 -1.33 6.61
C GLY A 80 -6.02 -1.16 7.62
N GLU A 81 -7.24 -1.56 7.26
CA GLU A 81 -8.40 -1.55 8.16
C GLU A 81 -8.18 -2.44 9.40
N ARG A 82 -7.60 -3.63 9.21
CA ARG A 82 -7.21 -4.53 10.30
C ARG A 82 -6.20 -3.86 11.23
N SER A 83 -5.20 -3.17 10.68
CA SER A 83 -4.19 -2.43 11.46
C SER A 83 -4.81 -1.30 12.28
N PHE A 84 -5.72 -0.51 11.71
CA PHE A 84 -6.45 0.54 12.45
C PHE A 84 -7.40 -0.03 13.50
N SER A 85 -8.02 -1.19 13.24
CA SER A 85 -8.86 -1.89 14.20
C SER A 85 -8.03 -2.42 15.39
N LEU A 86 -6.84 -2.98 15.12
CA LEU A 86 -5.88 -3.39 16.14
C LEU A 86 -5.42 -2.21 16.99
N LEU A 87 -5.05 -1.08 16.37
CA LEU A 87 -4.69 0.16 17.07
C LEU A 87 -5.82 0.61 18.01
N LYS A 88 -7.08 0.61 17.52
CA LYS A 88 -8.26 0.93 18.34
C LYS A 88 -8.41 -0.02 19.53
N ARG A 89 -8.17 -1.32 19.32
CA ARG A 89 -8.20 -2.32 20.39
C ARG A 89 -7.11 -2.08 21.43
N VAL A 90 -5.86 -1.82 21.02
CA VAL A 90 -4.75 -1.50 21.92
C VAL A 90 -5.06 -0.26 22.77
N LYS A 91 -5.52 0.83 22.14
CA LYS A 91 -5.87 2.08 22.82
C LYS A 91 -7.01 1.90 23.83
N ASN A 92 -8.06 1.16 23.47
CA ASN A 92 -9.22 0.94 24.32
C ASN A 92 -8.93 -0.06 25.44
N TYR A 93 -8.25 -1.17 25.15
CA TYR A 93 -7.92 -2.21 26.12
C TYR A 93 -7.03 -1.68 27.24
N LEU A 94 -5.99 -0.94 26.88
CA LEU A 94 -5.06 -0.36 27.87
C LEU A 94 -5.64 0.86 28.60
N ARG A 95 -6.79 1.42 28.15
CA ARG A 95 -7.38 2.69 28.63
C ARG A 95 -6.33 3.80 28.83
N SER A 96 -5.26 3.75 28.06
CA SER A 96 -4.04 4.45 28.40
C SER A 96 -3.96 5.77 27.66
N SER A 97 -3.72 6.86 28.41
CA SER A 97 -3.18 8.10 27.85
C SER A 97 -1.69 7.89 27.53
N LEU A 98 -1.38 7.01 26.57
CA LEU A 98 -0.02 6.87 26.05
C LEU A 98 0.30 8.09 25.18
N ASN A 99 1.51 8.62 25.32
CA ASN A 99 2.03 9.61 24.38
C ASN A 99 2.02 9.02 22.95
N GLN A 100 1.83 9.86 21.95
CA GLN A 100 1.70 9.45 20.54
C GLN A 100 2.88 8.59 20.08
N GLU A 101 4.09 8.93 20.51
CA GLU A 101 5.30 8.16 20.20
C GLU A 101 5.23 6.72 20.74
N HIS A 102 4.88 6.53 22.01
CA HIS A 102 4.75 5.21 22.61
C HIS A 102 3.63 4.40 21.96
N LEU A 103 2.50 5.04 21.64
CA LEU A 103 1.39 4.39 20.95
C LEU A 103 1.82 3.94 19.55
N SER A 104 2.52 4.79 18.80
CA SER A 104 3.04 4.47 17.47
C SER A 104 3.97 3.26 17.51
N ASN A 105 4.95 3.27 18.42
CA ASN A 105 5.92 2.18 18.58
C ASN A 105 5.25 0.85 18.97
N LEU A 106 4.29 0.89 19.89
CA LEU A 106 3.55 -0.32 20.28
C LEU A 106 2.67 -0.84 19.14
N SER A 107 2.04 0.06 18.40
CA SER A 107 1.17 -0.31 17.28
C SER A 107 1.97 -0.92 16.15
N LEU A 108 3.16 -0.38 15.87
CA LEU A 108 4.10 -0.95 14.92
C LEU A 108 4.50 -2.37 15.33
N LYS A 109 4.81 -2.60 16.62
CA LYS A 109 5.11 -3.95 17.13
C LYS A 109 3.94 -4.93 16.96
N VAL A 110 2.70 -4.46 17.16
CA VAL A 110 1.49 -5.31 17.06
C VAL A 110 1.13 -5.60 15.60
N ILE A 111 1.29 -4.63 14.71
CA ILE A 111 1.06 -4.80 13.26
C ILE A 111 2.12 -5.76 12.70
N GLU A 112 3.39 -5.52 13.02
CA GLU A 112 4.53 -6.33 12.59
C GLU A 112 4.82 -7.50 13.54
N ASN A 113 3.79 -8.06 14.17
CA ASN A 113 3.97 -9.10 15.20
C ASN A 113 4.66 -10.36 14.63
N GLU A 114 4.44 -10.71 13.37
CA GLU A 114 5.13 -11.82 12.72
C GLU A 114 6.65 -11.58 12.62
N VAL A 115 7.05 -10.37 12.21
CA VAL A 115 8.46 -9.95 12.17
C VAL A 115 9.01 -9.86 13.59
N ALA A 116 8.23 -9.34 14.53
CA ALA A 116 8.65 -9.26 15.93
C ALA A 116 8.89 -10.65 16.54
N GLN A 117 8.18 -11.68 16.10
CA GLN A 117 8.37 -13.07 16.55
C GLN A 117 9.58 -13.74 15.91
N SER A 118 9.99 -13.32 14.71
CA SER A 118 11.18 -13.87 14.02
C SER A 118 12.51 -13.27 14.50
N LEU A 119 12.46 -12.21 15.32
CA LEU A 119 13.65 -11.60 15.91
C LEU A 119 14.29 -12.49 16.99
N ASP A 120 15.62 -12.58 16.97
CA ASP A 120 16.41 -13.16 18.06
C ASP A 120 16.51 -12.17 19.22
N TYR A 121 15.63 -12.34 20.21
CA TYR A 121 15.60 -11.50 21.41
C TYR A 121 16.89 -11.59 22.22
N GLU A 122 17.58 -12.73 22.24
CA GLU A 122 18.80 -12.89 23.01
C GLU A 122 19.93 -12.05 22.40
N PHE A 123 20.05 -12.08 21.07
CA PHE A 123 20.98 -11.20 20.36
C PHE A 123 20.65 -9.71 20.60
N VAL A 124 19.38 -9.32 20.47
CA VAL A 124 18.94 -7.93 20.65
C VAL A 124 19.16 -7.44 22.09
N ILE A 125 18.86 -8.27 23.09
CA ILE A 125 19.09 -7.94 24.51
C ILE A 125 20.59 -7.75 24.77
N ASN A 126 21.42 -8.65 24.26
CA ASN A 126 22.88 -8.58 24.44
C ASN A 126 23.47 -7.33 23.77
N GLU A 127 23.07 -7.00 22.55
CA GLU A 127 23.49 -5.76 21.88
C GLU A 127 23.01 -4.51 22.61
N PHE A 128 21.73 -4.47 23.03
CA PHE A 128 21.21 -3.36 23.82
C PHE A 128 21.98 -3.18 25.14
N ALA A 129 22.28 -4.28 25.83
CA ALA A 129 23.07 -4.29 27.05
C ALA A 129 24.49 -3.73 26.82
N LYS A 130 25.17 -4.12 25.72
CA LYS A 130 26.48 -3.55 25.35
C LYS A 130 26.42 -2.05 25.10
N LEU A 131 25.38 -1.56 24.43
CA LEU A 131 25.20 -0.13 24.15
C LEU A 131 24.87 0.69 25.43
N LYS A 132 24.13 0.10 26.37
CA LYS A 132 23.75 0.71 27.66
C LYS A 132 24.75 0.47 28.78
N ALA A 133 25.72 -0.43 28.60
CA ALA A 133 26.76 -0.69 29.58
C ALA A 133 27.58 0.58 29.78
N ARG A 134 27.28 1.30 30.88
CA ARG A 134 28.20 2.31 31.41
C ARG A 134 29.52 1.58 31.64
N LYS A 135 30.57 1.94 30.92
CA LYS A 135 31.94 1.49 31.20
C LYS A 135 32.30 1.94 32.61
N VAL A 136 32.03 1.10 33.61
CA VAL A 136 32.62 1.27 34.93
C VAL A 136 34.07 0.84 34.76
N LEU A 137 34.96 1.81 34.62
CA LEU A 137 36.40 1.61 34.73
C LEU A 137 36.69 1.21 36.17
N LEU A 138 37.17 -0.02 36.38
CA LEU A 138 37.81 -0.45 37.61
C LEU A 138 39.25 0.08 37.65
#